data_AF-A0A0P1AUQ9-F1
#
_entry.id   AF-A0A0P1AUQ9-F1
#
_cell.length_a   1.000
_cell.length_b   1.000
_cell.length_c   1.000
_cell.angle_alpha   90.00
_cell.angle_beta   90.00
_cell.angle_gamma   90.00
#
_symmetry.space_group_name_H-M   'P 1'
#
loop_
_entity.id
_entity.type
_entity.pdbx_description
1 polymer ?
#
loop_
_entity_poly.entity_id
_entity_poly.type
_entity_poly.pdbx_seq_one_letter_code
_entity_poly.pdbx_strand_id
1 'polypeptide(L)'
;MWRWVGLLSPIGSSETIWFTGLFTMCLWCHIVVLTSNPGTVPFKLKGLPPSVAEDEDDDADDDVEEIEEEMQLNEYEECEDDGSLLLYCDECGIYRPTRATHCHTCRRCIVLQDHHCPWVNNCVGIGNQKAFLLLLLEINFREN
;
A
#
# COMPACT_ATOMS: atom_id res chain seq x y z
N MET A 1 -9.21 -23.15 47.05
CA MET A 1 -9.36 -21.89 47.81
C MET A 1 -8.58 -20.81 47.08
N TRP A 2 -9.25 -20.01 46.23
CA TRP A 2 -8.60 -18.91 45.52
C TRP A 2 -8.39 -17.76 46.52
N ARG A 3 -7.16 -17.60 47.05
CA ARG A 3 -6.82 -16.39 47.82
C ARG A 3 -6.76 -15.24 46.83
N TRP A 4 -7.79 -14.39 46.84
CA TRP A 4 -7.75 -13.09 46.18
C TRP A 4 -6.62 -12.27 46.82
N VAL A 5 -5.48 -12.21 46.14
CA VAL A 5 -4.40 -11.26 46.41
C VAL A 5 -4.89 -9.94 45.80
N GLY A 6 -5.32 -8.99 46.64
CA GLY A 6 -5.99 -7.76 46.21
C GLY A 6 -5.22 -6.98 45.13
N LEU A 7 -5.90 -6.02 44.50
CA LEU A 7 -5.37 -5.24 43.36
C LEU A 7 -4.03 -4.55 43.64
N LEU A 8 -3.83 -4.08 44.89
CA LEU A 8 -2.61 -3.42 45.36
C LEU A 8 -1.48 -4.39 45.74
N SER A 9 -1.70 -5.70 45.62
CA SER A 9 -0.62 -6.67 45.79
C SER A 9 0.39 -6.55 44.63
N PRO A 10 1.67 -6.92 44.85
CA PRO A 10 2.68 -6.87 43.79
C PRO A 10 2.30 -7.69 42.55
N ILE A 11 1.69 -8.86 42.76
CA ILE A 11 1.21 -9.76 41.69
C ILE A 11 0.01 -9.13 40.97
N GLY A 12 -0.97 -8.60 41.72
CA GLY A 12 -2.12 -7.92 41.11
C GLY A 12 -1.71 -6.68 40.29
N SER A 13 -0.70 -5.96 40.77
CA SER A 13 -0.15 -4.78 40.09
C SER A 13 0.59 -5.17 38.81
N SER A 14 1.42 -6.24 38.84
CA SER A 14 2.14 -6.69 37.65
C SER A 14 1.20 -7.17 36.55
N GLU A 15 0.18 -7.96 36.90
CA GLU A 15 -0.84 -8.41 35.95
C GLU A 15 -1.59 -7.22 35.34
N THR A 16 -2.00 -6.26 36.19
CA THR A 16 -2.72 -5.07 35.73
C THR A 16 -1.88 -4.25 34.74
N ILE A 17 -0.58 -4.08 35.02
CA ILE A 17 0.34 -3.36 34.12
C ILE A 17 0.47 -4.10 32.79
N TRP A 18 0.64 -5.44 32.82
CA TRP A 18 0.75 -6.24 31.60
C TRP A 18 -0.51 -6.15 30.74
N PHE A 19 -1.68 -6.40 31.32
CA PHE A 19 -2.94 -6.36 30.57
C PHE A 19 -3.26 -4.95 30.05
N THR A 20 -3.01 -3.92 30.86
CA THR A 20 -3.22 -2.54 30.43
C THR A 20 -2.26 -2.18 29.31
N GLY A 21 -0.98 -2.55 29.42
CA GLY A 21 0.03 -2.32 28.39
C GLY A 21 -0.37 -2.95 27.05
N LEU A 22 -0.69 -4.25 27.04
CA LEU A 22 -1.14 -4.95 25.83
C LEU A 22 -2.42 -4.33 25.25
N PHE A 23 -3.40 -3.99 26.09
CA PHE A 23 -4.62 -3.33 25.62
C PHE A 23 -4.34 -1.97 24.99
N THR A 24 -3.47 -1.16 25.61
CA THR A 24 -3.10 0.16 25.06
C THR A 24 -2.35 0.04 23.74
N MET A 25 -1.48 -0.96 23.60
CA MET A 25 -0.76 -1.20 22.34
C MET A 25 -1.70 -1.67 21.23
N CYS A 26 -2.63 -2.58 21.56
CA CYS A 26 -3.66 -3.06 20.64
C CYS A 26 -4.57 -1.93 20.16
N LEU A 27 -5.06 -1.11 21.08
CA LEU A 27 -5.85 0.06 20.75
C LEU A 27 -5.06 1.05 19.88
N TRP A 28 -3.80 1.29 20.21
CA TRP A 28 -2.92 2.14 19.40
C TRP A 28 -2.74 1.60 17.98
N CYS A 29 -2.42 0.32 17.81
CA CYS A 29 -2.26 -0.30 16.50
C CYS A 29 -3.55 -0.23 15.69
N HIS A 30 -4.69 -0.49 16.32
CA HIS A 30 -5.99 -0.35 15.67
C HIS A 30 -6.20 1.08 15.17
N ILE A 31 -6.04 2.08 16.04
CA ILE A 31 -6.16 3.50 15.66
C ILE A 31 -5.23 3.82 14.47
N VAL A 32 -3.97 3.40 14.52
CA VAL A 32 -3.00 3.62 13.43
C VAL A 32 -3.51 3.01 12.13
N VAL A 33 -3.98 1.77 12.11
CA VAL A 33 -4.47 1.13 10.86
C VAL A 33 -5.71 1.87 10.32
N LEU A 34 -6.59 2.34 11.21
CA LEU A 34 -7.80 3.08 10.83
C LEU A 34 -7.47 4.44 10.22
N THR A 35 -6.53 5.18 10.82
CA THR A 35 -6.33 6.60 10.48
C THR A 35 -5.15 6.85 9.54
N SER A 36 -4.23 5.90 9.40
CA SER A 36 -3.04 6.09 8.58
C SER A 36 -3.34 6.01 7.09
N ASN A 37 -2.55 6.75 6.32
CA ASN A 37 -2.56 6.62 4.88
C ASN A 37 -1.94 5.26 4.49
N PRO A 38 -2.65 4.38 3.78
CA PRO A 38 -2.15 3.06 3.41
C PRO A 38 -1.10 3.08 2.28
N GLY A 39 -0.78 4.26 1.73
CA GLY A 39 0.13 4.43 0.60
C GLY A 39 -0.58 4.96 -0.64
N THR A 40 -1.43 5.96 -0.49
CA THR A 40 -2.18 6.56 -1.61
C THR A 40 -1.22 7.18 -2.62
N VAL A 41 -1.38 6.85 -3.89
CA VAL A 41 -0.63 7.47 -4.99
C VAL A 41 -1.01 8.96 -5.08
N PRO A 42 -0.04 9.90 -5.03
CA PRO A 42 -0.33 11.32 -5.13
C PRO A 42 -0.79 11.70 -6.54
N PHE A 43 -1.70 12.67 -6.64
CA PHE A 43 -2.27 13.14 -7.91
C PHE A 43 -1.29 13.87 -8.85
N LYS A 44 -0.03 14.08 -8.44
CA LYS A 44 0.98 14.76 -9.27
C LYS A 44 1.36 13.97 -10.54
N LEU A 45 0.88 12.74 -10.70
CA LEU A 45 1.05 11.91 -11.90
C LEU A 45 -0.09 12.09 -12.93
N LYS A 46 -0.88 13.16 -12.79
CA LYS A 46 -1.92 13.51 -13.76
C LYS A 46 -1.27 14.13 -15.01
N GLY A 47 -1.20 13.36 -16.09
CA GLY A 47 -0.73 13.82 -17.40
C GLY A 47 0.79 13.81 -17.60
N LEU A 48 1.54 13.00 -16.84
CA LEU A 48 2.96 12.78 -17.13
C LEU A 48 3.11 11.66 -18.17
N PRO A 49 3.54 11.95 -19.41
CA PRO A 49 3.92 10.91 -20.37
C PRO A 49 5.23 10.20 -19.93
N PRO A 50 5.48 8.95 -20.36
CA PRO A 50 6.58 8.13 -19.83
C PRO A 50 8.01 8.61 -20.15
N SER A 51 8.21 9.70 -20.88
CA SER A 51 9.51 10.06 -21.46
C SER A 51 10.14 11.36 -20.95
N VAL A 52 9.54 12.07 -19.99
CA VAL A 52 10.02 13.41 -19.60
C VAL A 52 10.45 13.43 -18.13
N ALA A 53 11.46 12.62 -17.80
CA ALA A 53 12.39 12.94 -16.74
C ALA A 53 13.66 13.46 -17.42
N GLU A 54 13.66 14.78 -17.64
CA GLU A 54 14.83 15.67 -17.78
C GLU A 54 16.12 15.05 -18.35
N ASP A 55 16.26 15.11 -19.69
CA ASP A 55 17.55 15.36 -20.33
C ASP A 55 17.42 16.72 -21.04
N GLU A 56 17.94 17.76 -20.40
CA GLU A 56 18.15 19.07 -21.00
C GLU A 56 19.47 19.04 -21.82
N ASP A 57 19.34 19.37 -23.11
CA ASP A 57 20.25 20.15 -23.97
C ASP A 57 21.06 19.46 -25.11
N ASP A 58 20.92 20.10 -26.28
CA ASP A 58 21.83 20.23 -27.46
C ASP A 58 21.63 19.35 -28.73
N ASP A 59 20.81 19.91 -29.64
CA ASP A 59 21.06 20.21 -31.08
C ASP A 59 21.34 19.14 -32.17
N ALA A 60 20.53 19.26 -33.24
CA ALA A 60 20.81 19.12 -34.69
C ALA A 60 20.33 17.85 -35.47
N ASP A 61 19.36 18.09 -36.36
CA ASP A 61 19.01 17.52 -37.68
C ASP A 61 19.66 16.22 -38.19
N ASP A 62 18.84 15.24 -38.61
CA ASP A 62 18.95 14.64 -39.96
C ASP A 62 17.71 13.78 -40.33
N ASP A 63 17.22 13.94 -41.57
CA ASP A 63 16.09 13.22 -42.19
C ASP A 63 16.54 11.85 -42.76
N VAL A 64 15.87 10.72 -42.46
CA VAL A 64 16.03 9.47 -43.26
C VAL A 64 14.73 8.65 -43.36
N GLU A 65 14.59 8.04 -44.54
CA GLU A 65 13.44 7.56 -45.31
C GLU A 65 12.62 6.36 -44.79
N GLU A 66 11.40 6.27 -45.33
CA GLU A 66 10.38 5.23 -45.21
C GLU A 66 10.83 3.92 -45.91
N ILE A 67 10.85 2.79 -45.18
CA ILE A 67 10.96 1.45 -45.78
C ILE A 67 9.86 0.56 -45.19
N GLU A 68 8.96 0.12 -46.08
CA GLU A 68 7.95 -0.90 -45.86
C GLU A 68 8.61 -2.30 -45.76
N GLU A 69 8.53 -2.96 -44.61
CA GLU A 69 8.68 -4.42 -44.53
C GLU A 69 7.51 -5.02 -43.73
N GLU A 70 6.66 -5.75 -44.43
CA GLU A 70 5.58 -6.57 -43.85
C GLU A 70 6.15 -7.68 -42.95
N MET A 71 5.64 -7.83 -41.72
CA MET A 71 5.74 -9.12 -41.02
C MET A 71 4.61 -9.35 -39.98
N GLN A 72 3.72 -10.27 -40.37
CA GLN A 72 3.11 -11.40 -39.63
C GLN A 72 2.61 -11.24 -38.18
N LEU A 73 1.44 -11.86 -37.96
CA LEU A 73 0.71 -12.11 -36.70
C LEU A 73 1.60 -12.22 -35.44
N ASN A 74 1.68 -11.13 -34.69
CA ASN A 74 2.11 -11.17 -33.29
C ASN A 74 0.86 -11.38 -32.44
N GLU A 75 0.71 -12.55 -31.82
CA GLU A 75 1.38 -12.92 -30.57
C GLU A 75 0.60 -12.31 -29.41
N TYR A 76 0.34 -13.13 -28.40
CA TYR A 76 -0.25 -12.66 -27.15
C TYR A 76 0.52 -11.42 -26.74
N GLU A 77 -0.19 -10.31 -26.50
CA GLU A 77 0.42 -9.05 -26.06
C GLU A 77 1.14 -9.32 -24.73
N GLU A 78 2.41 -9.71 -24.87
CA GLU A 78 3.39 -9.79 -23.82
C GLU A 78 3.55 -8.34 -23.39
N CYS A 79 3.18 -8.03 -22.15
CA CYS A 79 3.41 -6.70 -21.60
C CYS A 79 4.91 -6.43 -21.72
N GLU A 80 5.30 -5.66 -22.73
CA GLU A 80 6.67 -5.21 -22.88
C GLU A 80 7.05 -4.56 -21.56
N ASP A 81 8.13 -5.06 -20.96
CA ASP A 81 8.93 -4.38 -19.95
C ASP A 81 9.61 -3.17 -20.62
N ASP A 82 8.81 -2.31 -21.24
CA ASP A 82 9.11 -0.90 -21.36
C ASP A 82 9.34 -0.45 -19.92
N GLY A 83 10.54 0.04 -19.62
CA GLY A 83 10.90 0.58 -18.31
C GLY A 83 10.00 1.72 -17.80
N SER A 84 8.86 2.01 -18.44
CA SER A 84 7.75 2.75 -17.87
C SER A 84 7.24 2.08 -16.58
N LEU A 85 7.79 2.55 -15.47
CA LEU A 85 7.39 2.18 -14.10
C LEU A 85 5.92 2.54 -13.77
N LEU A 86 5.12 3.01 -14.73
CA LEU A 86 3.84 3.68 -14.55
C LEU A 86 2.74 3.15 -15.49
N LEU A 87 1.63 2.71 -14.90
CA LEU A 87 0.39 2.30 -15.57
C LEU A 87 -0.69 3.36 -15.41
N TYR A 88 -1.54 3.59 -16.40
CA TYR A 88 -2.69 4.50 -16.24
C TYR A 88 -3.83 3.86 -15.42
N CYS A 89 -4.58 4.68 -14.68
CA CYS A 89 -5.81 4.28 -13.99
C CYS A 89 -6.96 5.18 -14.45
N ASP A 90 -7.91 4.60 -15.18
CA ASP A 90 -9.06 5.34 -15.73
C ASP A 90 -9.97 5.95 -14.66
N GLU A 91 -10.19 5.21 -13.56
CA GLU A 91 -11.06 5.67 -12.46
C GLU A 91 -10.50 6.87 -11.70
N CYS A 92 -9.17 6.96 -11.56
CA CYS A 92 -8.52 8.07 -10.89
C CYS A 92 -8.03 9.15 -11.86
N GLY A 93 -7.88 8.83 -13.14
CA GLY A 93 -7.30 9.70 -14.16
C GLY A 93 -5.82 10.06 -13.89
N ILE A 94 -5.04 9.11 -13.36
CA ILE A 94 -3.62 9.29 -13.02
C ILE A 94 -2.78 8.11 -13.52
N TYR A 95 -1.51 8.35 -13.77
CA TYR A 95 -0.53 7.28 -13.84
C TYR A 95 -0.19 6.80 -12.41
N ARG A 96 -0.08 5.49 -12.22
CA ARG A 96 0.19 4.81 -10.96
C ARG A 96 1.37 3.85 -11.16
N PRO A 97 2.22 3.61 -10.16
CA PRO A 97 3.25 2.58 -10.27
C PRO A 97 2.67 1.21 -10.63
N THR A 98 3.42 0.37 -11.34
CA THR A 98 3.00 -0.99 -11.72
C THR A 98 2.47 -1.82 -10.53
N ARG A 99 3.04 -1.61 -9.34
CA ARG A 99 2.64 -2.28 -8.09
C ARG A 99 1.56 -1.56 -7.28
N ALA A 100 0.97 -0.49 -7.80
CA ALA A 100 -0.16 0.18 -7.15
C ALA A 100 -1.48 -0.34 -7.71
N THR A 101 -2.51 -0.48 -6.87
CA THR A 101 -3.83 -1.00 -7.25
C THR A 101 -4.94 -0.01 -6.92
N HIS A 102 -5.93 0.13 -7.81
CA HIS A 102 -7.11 0.94 -7.54
C HIS A 102 -8.04 0.19 -6.58
N CYS A 103 -8.39 0.80 -5.45
CA CYS A 103 -9.42 0.28 -4.57
C CYS A 103 -10.75 0.98 -4.85
N HIS A 104 -11.72 0.26 -5.42
CA HIS A 104 -13.05 0.81 -5.72
C HIS A 104 -13.79 1.31 -4.46
N THR A 105 -13.60 0.64 -3.31
CA THR A 105 -14.24 1.05 -2.04
C THR A 105 -13.67 2.37 -1.52
N CYS A 106 -12.35 2.54 -1.56
CA CYS A 106 -11.70 3.77 -1.12
C CYS A 106 -11.60 4.85 -2.21
N ARG A 107 -11.89 4.51 -3.48
CA ARG A 107 -11.80 5.36 -4.68
C ARG A 107 -10.45 6.05 -4.84
N ARG A 108 -9.37 5.28 -4.64
CA ARG A 108 -7.99 5.76 -4.75
C ARG A 108 -7.04 4.62 -5.09
N CYS A 109 -5.97 4.95 -5.80
CA CYS A 109 -4.86 4.04 -6.05
C CYS A 109 -3.95 3.94 -4.81
N ILE A 110 -3.67 2.72 -4.36
CA ILE A 110 -2.80 2.43 -3.22
C ILE A 110 -1.57 1.68 -3.70
N VAL A 111 -0.39 2.19 -3.39
CA VAL A 111 0.91 1.56 -3.66
C VAL A 111 1.04 0.30 -2.82
N LEU A 112 1.38 -0.83 -3.47
CA LEU A 112 1.54 -2.13 -2.80
C LEU A 112 0.32 -2.45 -1.94
N GLN A 113 -0.87 -2.23 -2.51
CA GLN A 113 -2.11 -2.60 -1.87
C GLN A 113 -2.11 -4.10 -1.62
N ASP A 114 -2.39 -4.49 -0.38
CA ASP A 114 -2.70 -5.87 -0.05
C ASP A 114 -4.21 -6.09 -0.27
N HIS A 115 -5.05 -5.43 0.53
CA HIS A 115 -6.51 -5.53 0.37
C HIS A 115 -7.24 -4.32 0.97
N HIS A 116 -8.54 -4.20 0.69
CA HIS A 116 -9.43 -3.35 1.49
C HIS A 116 -10.01 -4.18 2.64
N CYS A 117 -9.81 -3.74 3.87
CA CYS A 117 -10.25 -4.49 5.04
C CYS A 117 -11.49 -3.80 5.66
N PRO A 118 -12.67 -4.42 5.61
CA PRO A 118 -13.89 -3.84 6.17
C PRO A 118 -13.81 -3.61 7.68
N TRP A 119 -13.03 -4.43 8.39
CA TRP A 119 -12.89 -4.38 9.85
C TRP A 119 -12.17 -3.13 10.36
N VAL A 120 -11.32 -2.54 9.52
CA VAL A 120 -10.60 -1.29 9.83
C VAL A 120 -11.07 -0.14 8.95
N ASN A 121 -12.08 -0.37 8.11
CA ASN A 121 -12.66 0.57 7.15
C ASN A 121 -11.59 1.36 6.36
N ASN A 122 -10.50 0.69 6.00
CA ASN A 122 -9.36 1.28 5.31
C ASN A 122 -8.67 0.21 4.45
N CYS A 123 -7.89 0.65 3.46
CA CYS A 123 -6.98 -0.25 2.78
C CYS A 123 -5.82 -0.63 3.70
N VAL A 124 -5.30 -1.83 3.50
CA VAL A 124 -3.99 -2.26 3.98
C VAL A 124 -3.04 -2.17 2.81
N GLY A 125 -1.97 -1.41 2.97
CA GLY A 125 -0.92 -1.23 1.96
C GLY A 125 0.39 -0.84 2.62
N ILE A 126 1.39 -0.42 1.83
CA ILE A 126 2.74 -0.13 2.33
C ILE A 126 2.76 0.83 3.54
N GLY A 127 1.83 1.78 3.61
CA GLY A 127 1.80 2.80 4.65
C GLY A 127 1.31 2.31 6.02
N ASN A 128 0.59 1.19 6.09
CA ASN A 128 0.03 0.69 7.36
C ASN A 128 0.14 -0.84 7.55
N GLN A 129 0.77 -1.56 6.61
CA GLN A 129 0.92 -3.02 6.66
C GLN A 129 1.58 -3.51 7.97
N LYS A 130 2.62 -2.82 8.47
CA LYS A 130 3.29 -3.19 9.72
C LYS A 130 2.36 -3.13 10.93
N ALA A 131 1.59 -2.05 11.05
CA ALA A 131 0.63 -1.88 12.15
C ALA A 131 -0.51 -2.93 12.05
N PHE A 132 -0.94 -3.26 10.83
CA PHE A 132 -1.95 -4.30 10.60
C PHE A 132 -1.45 -5.69 11.02
N LEU A 133 -0.22 -6.07 10.66
CA LEU A 133 0.38 -7.35 11.08
C LEU A 133 0.55 -7.45 12.60
N LEU A 134 0.96 -6.36 13.26
CA LEU A 134 1.04 -6.33 14.73
C LEU A 134 -0.34 -6.48 15.37
N LEU A 135 -1.36 -5.79 14.84
CA LEU A 135 -2.74 -5.94 15.30
C LEU A 135 -3.21 -7.40 15.17
N LEU A 136 -2.95 -8.05 14.03
CA LEU A 136 -3.29 -9.46 13.83
C LEU A 136 -2.56 -10.38 14.82
N LEU A 137 -1.28 -10.16 15.07
CA LEU A 137 -0.51 -10.96 16.02
C LEU A 137 -1.13 -10.89 17.43
N GLU A 138 -1.49 -9.69 17.90
CA GLU A 138 -2.05 -9.52 19.23
C GLU A 138 -3.43 -10.15 19.40
N ILE A 139 -4.32 -10.00 18.41
CA ILE A 139 -5.67 -10.55 18.51
C ILE A 139 -5.68 -12.08 18.39
N ASN A 140 -4.74 -12.67 17.67
CA ASN A 140 -4.63 -14.13 17.50
C ASN A 140 -3.77 -14.81 18.59
N PHE A 141 -3.07 -14.05 19.45
CA PHE A 141 -2.21 -14.62 20.50
C PHE A 141 -2.99 -15.38 21.60
N ARG A 142 -4.32 -15.31 21.61
CA ARG A 142 -5.17 -15.88 22.68
C ARG A 142 -5.93 -17.16 22.31
N GLU A 143 -5.71 -17.72 21.12
CA GLU A 143 -6.43 -18.92 20.65
C GLU A 143 -5.68 -20.26 20.79
N ASN A 144 -4.51 -20.29 21.44
CA ASN A 144 -3.75 -21.53 21.72
C ASN A 144 -3.56 -21.79 23.22
#